data_AF-A0A1X4IMF5-F1
#
_entry.id   AF-A0A1X4IMF5-F1
#
_cell.length_a   1.000
_cell.length_b   1.000
_cell.length_c   1.000
_cell.angle_alpha   90.00
_cell.angle_beta   90.00
_cell.angle_gamma   90.00
#
_symmetry.space_group_name_H-M   'P 1'
#
loop_
_entity.id
_entity.type
_entity.pdbx_description
1 polymer ?
#
loop_
_entity_poly.entity_id
_entity_poly.type
_entity_poly.pdbx_seq_one_letter_code
_entity_poly.pdbx_strand_id
1 'polypeptide(L)'
;AALRLKLSPATGARWARQVRTTGHASPAPQGCPPGRGKLEPYRAFFEELIAQDPDITLFELRDALADAKGVKVHHSSIAGLLSRLGFTYKKSLWLRPNAVVPR
;
A
#
# COMPACT_ATOMS: atom_id res chain seq x y z
N ALA A 1 -36.03 17.62 -11.31
CA ALA A 1 -34.69 17.86 -10.74
C ALA A 1 -33.55 17.39 -11.67
N ALA A 2 -33.54 16.13 -12.13
CA ALA A 2 -32.42 15.55 -12.91
C ALA A 2 -32.02 16.34 -14.18
N LEU A 3 -32.99 16.86 -14.96
CA LEU A 3 -32.70 17.65 -16.17
C LEU A 3 -31.94 18.96 -15.90
N ARG A 4 -32.11 19.56 -14.70
CA ARG A 4 -31.41 20.78 -14.30
C ARG A 4 -29.93 20.52 -13.99
N LEU A 5 -29.61 19.31 -13.55
CA LEU A 5 -28.27 18.91 -13.11
C LEU A 5 -27.51 18.12 -14.18
N LYS A 6 -28.10 17.89 -15.37
CA LYS A 6 -27.53 17.07 -16.46
C LYS A 6 -27.04 15.68 -16.00
N LEU A 7 -27.74 15.09 -15.03
CA LEU A 7 -27.45 13.73 -14.53
C LEU A 7 -28.44 12.73 -15.11
N SER A 8 -28.02 11.47 -15.22
CA SER A 8 -28.95 10.38 -15.53
C SER A 8 -29.99 10.23 -14.41
N PRO A 9 -31.23 9.81 -14.72
CA PRO A 9 -32.26 9.57 -13.71
C PRO A 9 -31.81 8.61 -12.60
N ALA A 10 -31.07 7.56 -12.97
CA ALA A 10 -30.54 6.56 -12.03
C ALA A 10 -29.57 7.16 -11.01
N THR A 11 -28.63 8.01 -11.46
CA THR A 11 -27.68 8.68 -10.54
C THR A 11 -28.41 9.62 -9.59
N GLY A 12 -29.37 10.41 -10.10
CA GLY A 12 -30.17 11.30 -9.27
C GLY A 12 -30.97 10.56 -8.20
N ALA A 13 -31.58 9.43 -8.54
CA ALA A 13 -32.30 8.58 -7.59
C ALA A 13 -31.37 7.98 -6.52
N ARG A 14 -30.18 7.51 -6.91
CA ARG A 14 -29.17 6.96 -5.98
C ARG A 14 -28.71 8.02 -4.97
N TRP A 15 -28.39 9.23 -5.43
CA TRP A 15 -27.98 10.33 -4.54
C TRP A 15 -29.10 10.79 -3.63
N ALA A 16 -30.32 10.95 -4.13
CA ALA A 16 -31.47 11.32 -3.30
C ALA A 16 -31.72 10.30 -2.18
N ARG A 17 -31.62 9.00 -2.49
CA ARG A 17 -31.68 7.94 -1.48
C ARG A 17 -30.56 8.09 -0.46
N GLN A 18 -29.33 8.26 -0.91
CA GLN A 18 -28.16 8.36 -0.04
C GLN A 18 -28.26 9.55 0.92
N VAL A 19 -28.67 10.72 0.45
CA VAL A 19 -28.91 11.90 1.31
C VAL A 19 -29.97 11.62 2.36
N ARG A 20 -31.07 10.92 2.01
CA ARG A 20 -32.11 10.57 2.98
C ARG A 20 -31.64 9.57 4.03
N THR A 21 -30.73 8.65 3.67
CA THR A 21 -30.27 7.59 4.57
C THR A 21 -29.07 8.00 5.43
N THR A 22 -28.12 8.76 4.89
CA THR A 22 -26.85 9.10 5.56
C THR A 22 -26.64 10.60 5.76
N GLY A 23 -27.58 11.45 5.30
CA GLY A 23 -27.49 12.91 5.40
C GLY A 23 -26.58 13.57 4.34
N HIS A 24 -25.81 12.80 3.58
CA HIS A 24 -24.90 13.32 2.55
C HIS A 24 -24.71 12.33 1.37
N ALA A 25 -24.35 12.85 0.20
CA ALA A 25 -24.09 12.08 -1.02
C ALA A 25 -22.58 11.91 -1.31
N SER A 26 -21.78 11.55 -0.29
CA SER A 26 -20.34 11.34 -0.49
C SER A 26 -20.07 10.08 -1.33
N PRO A 27 -19.11 10.10 -2.26
CA PRO A 27 -18.73 8.89 -2.98
C PRO A 27 -18.24 7.82 -2.00
N ALA A 28 -18.59 6.57 -2.26
CA ALA A 28 -18.00 5.44 -1.55
C ALA A 28 -16.51 5.30 -1.97
N PRO A 29 -15.64 4.75 -1.10
CA PRO A 29 -14.28 4.42 -1.49
C PRO A 29 -14.26 3.57 -2.76
N GLN A 30 -13.54 4.05 -3.78
CA GLN A 30 -13.39 3.34 -5.04
C GLN A 30 -12.04 2.60 -5.06
N GLY A 31 -12.02 1.40 -5.64
CA GLY A 31 -10.82 0.57 -5.75
C GLY A 31 -10.74 -0.54 -4.70
N CYS A 32 -9.56 -1.19 -4.62
CA CYS A 32 -9.33 -2.27 -3.68
C CYS A 32 -9.22 -1.70 -2.25
N PRO A 33 -10.03 -2.18 -1.28
CA PRO A 33 -9.94 -1.73 0.09
C PRO A 33 -8.54 -2.05 0.69
N PRO A 34 -8.02 -1.21 1.60
CA PRO A 34 -6.79 -1.52 2.33
C PRO A 34 -6.97 -2.82 3.15
N GLY A 35 -5.88 -3.55 3.38
CA GLY A 35 -5.95 -4.84 4.09
C GLY A 35 -6.55 -5.98 3.26
N ARG A 36 -6.55 -5.85 1.92
CA ARG A 36 -6.97 -6.90 0.98
C ARG A 36 -5.83 -7.25 0.03
N GLY A 37 -5.65 -8.53 -0.27
CA GLY A 37 -4.68 -9.02 -1.23
C GLY A 37 -3.98 -10.30 -0.80
N LYS A 38 -3.33 -10.97 -1.76
CA LYS A 38 -2.64 -12.26 -1.56
C LYS A 38 -1.57 -12.23 -0.45
N LEU A 39 -1.00 -11.06 -0.18
CA LEU A 39 0.09 -10.88 0.78
C LEU A 39 -0.35 -10.42 2.18
N GLU A 40 -1.58 -9.91 2.34
CA GLU A 40 -2.04 -9.37 3.62
C GLU A 40 -2.01 -10.38 4.78
N PRO A 41 -2.36 -11.68 4.58
CA PRO A 41 -2.22 -12.68 5.64
C PRO A 41 -0.79 -12.90 6.13
N TYR A 42 0.21 -12.49 5.34
CA TYR A 42 1.63 -12.67 5.62
C TYR A 42 2.31 -11.38 6.08
N ARG A 43 1.52 -10.35 6.43
CA ARG A 43 2.04 -9.07 6.91
C ARG A 43 2.96 -9.24 8.13
N ALA A 44 2.49 -9.94 9.16
CA ALA A 44 3.27 -10.15 10.38
C ALA A 44 4.58 -10.91 10.10
N PHE A 45 4.55 -11.87 9.17
CA PHE A 45 5.75 -12.59 8.73
C PHE A 45 6.82 -11.65 8.15
N PHE A 46 6.42 -10.69 7.32
CA PHE A 46 7.36 -9.69 6.79
C PHE A 46 7.85 -8.72 7.87
N GLU A 47 6.97 -8.26 8.77
CA GLU A 47 7.35 -7.36 9.87
C GLU A 47 8.37 -8.02 10.81
N GLU A 48 8.17 -9.30 11.15
CA GLU A 48 9.13 -10.07 11.96
C GLU A 48 10.47 -10.25 11.25
N LEU A 49 10.45 -10.64 9.97
CA LEU A 49 11.68 -10.92 9.22
C LEU A 49 12.53 -9.66 9.03
N ILE A 50 11.90 -8.52 8.72
CA ILE A 50 12.58 -7.22 8.60
C ILE A 50 13.08 -6.73 9.96
N ALA A 51 12.37 -7.03 11.06
CA ALA A 51 12.84 -6.70 12.40
C ALA A 51 14.10 -7.48 12.80
N GLN A 52 14.25 -8.72 12.32
CA GLN A 52 15.45 -9.53 12.55
C GLN A 52 16.61 -9.10 11.64
N ASP A 53 16.34 -8.83 10.37
CA ASP A 53 17.31 -8.38 9.39
C ASP A 53 16.77 -7.19 8.59
N PRO A 54 17.10 -5.95 9.01
CA PRO A 54 16.64 -4.75 8.32
C PRO A 54 17.18 -4.58 6.90
N ASP A 55 18.30 -5.23 6.57
CA ASP A 55 18.96 -5.14 5.26
C ASP A 55 18.53 -6.25 4.30
N ILE A 56 17.59 -7.13 4.71
CA ILE A 56 17.05 -8.19 3.87
C ILE A 56 16.48 -7.66 2.55
N THR A 57 16.88 -8.28 1.45
CA THR A 57 16.50 -7.84 0.12
C THR A 57 15.09 -8.31 -0.25
N LEU A 58 14.47 -7.63 -1.22
CA LEU A 58 13.14 -8.02 -1.74
C LEU A 58 13.13 -9.42 -2.37
N PHE A 59 14.26 -9.89 -2.89
CA PHE A 59 14.38 -11.23 -3.46
C PHE A 59 14.46 -12.30 -2.38
N GLU A 60 15.21 -12.05 -1.31
CA GLU A 60 15.26 -12.93 -0.14
C GLU A 60 13.89 -13.00 0.55
N LEU A 61 13.18 -11.87 0.69
CA LEU A 61 11.81 -11.85 1.21
C LEU A 61 10.84 -12.69 0.36
N ARG A 62 11.01 -12.67 -0.97
CA ARG A 62 10.22 -13.51 -1.88
C ARG A 62 10.51 -15.00 -1.65
N ASP A 63 11.79 -15.35 -1.59
CA ASP A 63 12.23 -16.73 -1.48
C ASP A 63 11.87 -17.29 -0.10
N ALA A 64 12.08 -16.53 0.97
CA ALA A 64 11.65 -16.87 2.33
C ALA A 64 10.13 -17.10 2.41
N LEU A 65 9.31 -16.27 1.74
CA LEU A 65 7.86 -16.49 1.69
C LEU A 65 7.49 -17.77 0.92
N ALA A 66 8.18 -18.04 -0.20
CA ALA A 66 7.96 -19.24 -0.99
C ALA A 66 8.32 -20.50 -0.19
N ASP A 67 9.44 -20.49 0.52
CA ASP A 67 9.93 -21.63 1.30
C ASP A 67 9.08 -21.86 2.55
N ALA A 68 8.76 -20.79 3.30
CA ALA A 68 8.05 -20.92 4.56
C ALA A 68 6.54 -21.16 4.40
N LYS A 69 5.92 -20.63 3.33
CA LYS A 69 4.46 -20.60 3.17
C LYS A 69 3.97 -21.18 1.85
N GLY A 70 4.86 -21.57 0.93
CA GLY A 70 4.49 -22.07 -0.40
C GLY A 70 3.94 -21.00 -1.34
N VAL A 71 4.06 -19.73 -0.99
CA VAL A 71 3.40 -18.63 -1.72
C VAL A 71 4.35 -17.98 -2.70
N LYS A 72 4.13 -18.22 -3.99
CA LYS A 72 4.86 -17.57 -5.07
C LYS A 72 4.26 -16.20 -5.41
N VAL A 73 5.10 -15.16 -5.33
CA VAL A 73 4.77 -13.77 -5.71
C VAL A 73 5.96 -13.11 -6.40
N HIS A 74 5.70 -12.03 -7.13
CA HIS A 74 6.75 -11.18 -7.67
C HIS A 74 7.28 -10.22 -6.58
N HIS A 75 8.57 -9.90 -6.61
CA HIS A 75 9.22 -9.02 -5.63
C HIS A 75 8.61 -7.60 -5.62
N SER A 76 8.11 -7.11 -6.76
CA SER A 76 7.43 -5.80 -6.82
C SER A 76 6.13 -5.77 -6.01
N SER A 77 5.42 -6.89 -5.90
CA SER A 77 4.22 -6.98 -5.05
C SER A 77 4.56 -6.85 -3.57
N ILE A 78 5.72 -7.39 -3.17
CA ILE A 78 6.28 -7.25 -1.82
C ILE A 78 6.68 -5.80 -1.59
N ALA A 79 7.41 -5.17 -2.53
CA ALA A 79 7.76 -3.75 -2.45
C ALA A 79 6.52 -2.85 -2.26
N GLY A 80 5.44 -3.14 -3.00
CA GLY A 80 4.17 -2.43 -2.88
C GLY A 80 3.45 -2.66 -1.55
N LEU A 81 3.59 -3.84 -0.92
CA LEU A 81 3.14 -4.06 0.44
C LEU A 81 3.97 -3.24 1.43
N LEU A 82 5.30 -3.36 1.38
CA LEU A 82 6.20 -2.67 2.30
C LEU A 82 6.03 -1.15 2.27
N SER A 83 5.84 -0.59 1.07
CA SER A 83 5.54 0.84 0.90
C SER A 83 4.23 1.24 1.60
N ARG A 84 3.18 0.40 1.53
CA ARG A 84 1.90 0.63 2.23
C ARG A 84 2.02 0.50 3.75
N LEU A 85 2.97 -0.31 4.22
CA LEU A 85 3.30 -0.47 5.64
C LEU A 85 4.21 0.65 6.17
N GLY A 86 4.72 1.52 5.30
CA GLY A 86 5.60 2.62 5.67
C GLY A 86 7.10 2.27 5.69
N PHE A 87 7.48 1.05 5.30
CA PHE A 87 8.88 0.70 5.11
C PHE A 87 9.43 1.46 3.90
N THR A 88 10.32 2.40 4.16
CA THR A 88 11.04 3.14 3.14
C THR A 88 12.53 3.02 3.42
N TYR A 89 13.29 2.52 2.44
CA TYR A 89 14.75 2.49 2.56
C TYR A 89 15.30 3.86 2.20
N LYS A 90 15.91 4.54 3.17
CA LYS A 90 16.61 5.80 2.90
C LYS A 90 17.89 5.48 2.15
N LYS A 91 17.98 5.89 0.89
CA LYS A 91 19.23 5.87 0.14
C LYS A 91 20.19 6.86 0.81
N SER A 92 21.12 6.37 1.63
CA SER A 92 22.18 7.21 2.18
C SER A 92 23.10 7.64 1.04
N LEU A 93 23.11 8.94 0.72
CA LEU A 93 24.22 9.49 -0.05
C LEU A 93 25.47 9.33 0.82
N TRP A 94 26.29 8.33 0.50
CA TRP A 94 27.65 8.25 1.00
C TRP A 94 28.43 9.42 0.38
N LEU A 95 28.32 10.60 0.98
CA LEU A 95 29.25 11.68 0.71
C LEU A 95 30.60 11.27 1.29
N ARG A 96 31.66 11.39 0.48
CA ARG A 96 33.03 11.18 0.96
C ARG A 96 33.24 12.13 2.15
N PRO A 97 33.79 11.66 3.29
CA PRO A 97 34.19 12.57 4.35
C PRO A 97 35.10 13.64 3.76
N ASN A 98 34.79 14.92 3.98
CA ASN A 98 35.68 16.00 3.59
C ASN A 98 37.00 15.81 4.36
N ALA A 99 38.03 15.34 3.66
CA ALA A 99 39.38 15.30 4.18
C ALA A 99 39.92 16.74 4.18
N VAL A 100 39.65 17.48 5.26
CA VAL A 100 40.31 18.76 5.52
C VAL A 100 40.91 18.70 6.92
N VAL A 101 42.18 18.29 6.99
CA VAL A 101 43.21 18.88 7.85
C VAL A 101 44.56 18.66 7.13
N PRO A 102 45.23 19.74 6.65
CA PRO A 102 46.32 20.36 7.41
C PRO A 102 46.22 21.90 7.38
N ARG A 103 46.70 22.66 8.37
CA ARG A 103 48.00 22.65 9.04
C ARG A 103 47.86 23.35 10.41
#